data_AF-A0A3D1V6Z2-F1
#
_entry.id   AF-A0A3D1V6Z2-F1
#
_cell.length_a   1.000
_cell.length_b   1.000
_cell.length_c   1.000
_cell.angle_alpha   90.00
_cell.angle_beta   90.00
_cell.angle_gamma   90.00
#
_symmetry.space_group_name_H-M   'P 1'
#
loop_
_entity.id
_entity.type
_entity.pdbx_description
1 polymer ?
#
loop_
_entity_poly.entity_id
_entity_poly.type
_entity_poly.pdbx_seq_one_letter_code
_entity_poly.pdbx_strand_id
1 'polypeptide(L)'
;MTRLPLAGRLATLLLLVVVGASLLPSPANAAEPQDGNPFIYGIAAHAWWLDPDVYGSQLLPALDDLNVTTVRLSIDWRRFEPTQGTFDWRLYDDVLGELARRNIVVVADFNTIPGWASVDKPGCDSALTEIYLCGLREDMAPAFQNAVRAAVSRYAWIEHWEFWNEPEMWQLLG
;
A
#
# COMPACT_ATOMS: atom_id res chain seq x y z
N MET A 1 59.69 -24.20 -12.83
CA MET A 1 58.92 -23.72 -11.65
C MET A 1 58.60 -22.25 -11.87
N THR A 2 57.44 -21.97 -12.46
CA THR A 2 57.04 -20.61 -12.87
C THR A 2 55.84 -20.20 -12.02
N ARG A 3 56.05 -19.25 -11.10
CA ARG A 3 55.02 -18.73 -10.20
C ARG A 3 54.07 -17.83 -10.99
N LEU A 4 52.76 -18.12 -10.96
CA LEU A 4 51.74 -17.21 -11.46
C LEU A 4 51.71 -15.93 -10.60
N PRO A 5 51.53 -14.74 -11.20
CA PRO A 5 51.49 -13.47 -10.48
C PRO A 5 50.18 -13.28 -9.70
N LEU A 6 50.29 -12.62 -8.54
CA LEU A 6 49.24 -12.37 -7.55
C LEU A 6 48.02 -11.57 -8.07
N ALA A 7 48.13 -10.96 -9.25
CA ALA A 7 47.09 -10.10 -9.84
C ALA A 7 45.84 -10.87 -10.32
N GLY A 8 45.96 -12.18 -10.57
CA GLY A 8 44.86 -13.00 -11.10
C GLY A 8 43.79 -13.43 -10.08
N ARG A 9 43.99 -13.20 -8.78
CA ARG A 9 43.06 -13.66 -7.72
C ARG A 9 42.13 -12.58 -7.15
N LEU A 10 42.43 -11.30 -7.36
CA LEU A 10 41.54 -10.20 -6.92
C LEU A 10 40.43 -9.88 -7.94
N ALA A 11 40.67 -10.08 -9.23
CA ALA A 11 39.66 -9.83 -10.27
C ALA A 11 38.45 -10.78 -10.16
N THR A 12 38.66 -12.02 -9.73
CA THR A 12 37.59 -13.03 -9.63
C THR A 12 36.66 -12.80 -8.43
N LEU A 13 37.15 -12.20 -7.34
CA LEU A 13 36.32 -11.91 -6.16
C LEU A 13 35.47 -10.65 -6.33
N LEU A 14 35.94 -9.63 -7.05
CA LEU A 14 35.12 -8.45 -7.35
C LEU A 14 33.96 -8.76 -8.31
N LEU A 15 34.14 -9.70 -9.24
CA LEU A 15 33.09 -10.06 -10.19
C LEU A 15 31.93 -10.85 -9.53
N LEU A 16 32.19 -11.57 -8.44
CA LEU A 16 31.19 -12.35 -7.71
C LEU A 16 30.32 -11.50 -6.76
N VAL A 17 30.84 -10.37 -6.25
CA VAL A 17 30.08 -9.48 -5.36
C VAL A 17 29.09 -8.59 -6.15
N VAL A 18 29.41 -8.24 -7.39
CA VAL A 18 28.52 -7.41 -8.23
C VAL A 18 27.33 -8.20 -8.79
N VAL A 19 27.45 -9.52 -8.98
CA VAL A 19 26.36 -10.35 -9.51
C VAL A 19 25.31 -10.69 -8.45
N GLY A 20 25.64 -10.60 -7.15
CA GLY A 20 24.73 -10.95 -6.05
C GLY A 20 23.74 -9.86 -5.62
N ALA A 21 23.94 -8.60 -6.02
CA ALA A 21 23.14 -7.47 -5.54
C ALA A 21 21.87 -7.17 -6.37
N SER A 22 21.67 -7.86 -7.49
CA SER A 22 20.61 -7.56 -8.48
C SER A 22 19.39 -8.49 -8.43
N LEU A 23 19.19 -9.22 -7.33
CA LEU A 23 18.02 -10.10 -7.14
C LEU A 23 16.92 -9.50 -6.24
N LEU A 24 16.96 -8.20 -5.95
CA LEU A 24 15.77 -7.55 -5.40
C LEU A 24 14.72 -7.49 -6.52
N PRO A 25 13.52 -8.08 -6.34
CA PRO A 25 12.44 -7.89 -7.31
C PRO A 25 12.22 -6.39 -7.47
N SER A 26 12.30 -5.93 -8.72
CA SER A 26 11.89 -4.56 -9.03
C SER A 26 10.42 -4.41 -8.63
N PRO A 27 10.00 -3.27 -8.05
CA PRO A 27 8.58 -3.01 -7.87
C PRO A 27 7.90 -3.20 -9.23
N ALA A 28 6.81 -3.97 -9.24
CA ALA A 28 6.06 -4.23 -10.46
C ALA A 28 5.62 -2.88 -11.05
N ASN A 29 6.19 -2.51 -12.19
CA ASN A 29 5.73 -1.36 -12.95
C ASN A 29 4.44 -1.78 -13.66
N ALA A 30 3.38 -0.99 -13.51
CA ALA A 30 2.15 -1.15 -14.30
C ALA A 30 2.45 -0.97 -15.80
N ALA A 31 1.78 -1.74 -16.66
CA ALA A 31 1.88 -1.60 -18.12
C ALA A 31 1.15 -0.36 -18.64
N GLU A 32 1.43 0.04 -19.90
CA GLU A 32 0.78 1.20 -20.55
C GLU A 32 -0.75 1.06 -20.62
N PRO A 33 -1.52 2.16 -20.46
CA PRO A 33 -2.99 2.12 -20.46
C PRO A 33 -3.57 1.62 -21.80
N GLN A 34 -4.62 0.81 -21.74
CA GLN A 34 -5.38 0.42 -22.94
C GLN A 34 -6.35 1.53 -23.39
N ASP A 35 -6.62 1.63 -24.69
CA ASP A 35 -7.60 2.55 -25.28
C ASP A 35 -9.02 2.30 -24.71
N GLY A 36 -9.46 3.16 -23.79
CA GLY A 36 -10.76 3.10 -23.12
C GLY A 36 -10.75 3.86 -21.79
N ASN A 37 -11.92 4.20 -21.22
CA ASN A 37 -11.96 4.72 -19.85
C ASN A 37 -11.86 3.53 -18.88
N PRO A 38 -10.74 3.36 -18.14
CA PRO A 38 -10.54 2.22 -17.24
C PRO A 38 -11.54 2.21 -16.07
N PHE A 39 -12.28 3.30 -15.84
CA PHE A 39 -13.27 3.41 -14.78
C PHE A 39 -14.65 2.84 -15.13
N ILE A 40 -14.92 2.46 -16.39
CA ILE A 40 -16.27 1.98 -16.80
C ILE A 40 -16.62 0.62 -16.17
N TYR A 41 -15.64 -0.19 -15.77
CA TYR A 41 -15.83 -1.50 -15.13
C TYR A 41 -15.06 -1.60 -13.81
N GLY A 42 -15.39 -0.71 -12.87
CA GLY A 42 -14.78 -0.65 -11.54
C GLY A 42 -15.53 -1.41 -10.46
N ILE A 43 -14.80 -1.87 -9.43
CA ILE A 43 -15.36 -2.42 -8.18
C ILE A 43 -14.78 -1.68 -6.98
N ALA A 44 -15.59 -1.43 -5.96
CA ALA A 44 -15.12 -0.98 -4.64
C ALA A 44 -14.87 -2.18 -3.73
N ALA A 45 -13.74 -2.19 -3.03
CA ALA A 45 -13.33 -3.23 -2.11
C ALA A 45 -12.59 -2.61 -0.91
N HIS A 46 -12.17 -3.47 0.02
CA HIS A 46 -11.14 -3.10 1.00
C HIS A 46 -9.95 -4.02 0.87
N ALA A 47 -8.75 -3.50 1.17
CA ALA A 47 -7.52 -4.29 1.07
C ALA A 47 -7.61 -5.59 1.88
N TRP A 48 -8.15 -5.55 3.11
CA TRP A 48 -8.25 -6.76 3.93
C TRP A 48 -9.22 -7.80 3.37
N TRP A 49 -10.24 -7.43 2.59
CA TRP A 49 -11.09 -8.43 1.91
C TRP A 49 -10.34 -9.16 0.81
N LEU A 50 -9.36 -8.50 0.19
CA LEU A 50 -8.48 -9.07 -0.83
C LEU A 50 -7.25 -9.75 -0.24
N ASP A 51 -7.10 -9.79 1.09
CA ASP A 51 -6.00 -10.47 1.77
C ASP A 51 -6.11 -11.99 1.55
N PRO A 52 -5.19 -12.60 0.80
CA PRO A 52 -5.23 -14.03 0.53
C PRO A 52 -5.01 -14.87 1.80
N ASP A 53 -4.34 -14.33 2.82
CA ASP A 53 -4.12 -15.02 4.09
C ASP A 53 -5.41 -15.12 4.93
N VAL A 54 -6.36 -14.19 4.73
CA VAL A 54 -7.59 -14.11 5.53
C VAL A 54 -8.80 -14.68 4.78
N TYR A 55 -8.98 -14.29 3.52
CA TYR A 55 -10.17 -14.64 2.74
C TYR A 55 -9.90 -15.63 1.61
N GLY A 56 -8.67 -16.10 1.46
CA GLY A 56 -8.27 -17.00 0.40
C GLY A 56 -7.99 -16.30 -0.93
N SER A 57 -7.43 -17.03 -1.88
CA SER A 57 -6.92 -16.48 -3.13
C SER A 57 -7.96 -16.34 -4.24
N GLN A 58 -9.25 -16.62 -4.00
CA GLN A 58 -10.26 -16.66 -5.06
C GLN A 58 -10.74 -15.28 -5.54
N LEU A 59 -10.62 -14.25 -4.71
CA LEU A 59 -11.16 -12.92 -5.05
C LEU A 59 -10.33 -12.20 -6.11
N LEU A 60 -9.00 -12.38 -6.10
CA LEU A 60 -8.13 -11.77 -7.10
C LEU A 60 -8.33 -12.37 -8.52
N PRO A 61 -8.37 -13.70 -8.73
CA PRO A 61 -8.76 -14.30 -10.01
C PRO A 61 -10.17 -13.93 -10.46
N ALA A 62 -11.12 -13.72 -9.54
CA ALA A 62 -12.46 -13.28 -9.91
C ALA A 62 -12.47 -11.89 -10.56
N LEU A 63 -11.48 -11.03 -10.28
CA LEU A 63 -11.31 -9.75 -10.98
C LEU A 63 -10.99 -9.97 -12.46
N ASP A 64 -10.17 -10.98 -12.77
CA ASP A 64 -9.80 -11.35 -14.13
C ASP A 64 -11.03 -11.93 -14.88
N ASP A 65 -11.77 -12.86 -14.25
CA ASP A 65 -12.98 -13.47 -14.83
C ASP A 65 -14.07 -12.44 -15.16
N LEU A 66 -14.15 -11.37 -14.38
CA LEU A 66 -15.11 -10.28 -14.55
C LEU A 66 -14.61 -9.15 -15.47
N ASN A 67 -13.37 -9.24 -15.98
CA ASN A 67 -12.69 -8.16 -16.73
C ASN A 67 -12.73 -6.81 -15.99
N VAL A 68 -12.48 -6.84 -14.68
CA VAL A 68 -12.38 -5.62 -13.86
C VAL A 68 -11.18 -4.80 -14.32
N THR A 69 -11.39 -3.50 -14.50
CA THR A 69 -10.36 -2.57 -14.99
C THR A 69 -9.92 -1.57 -13.92
N THR A 70 -10.76 -1.33 -12.92
CA THR A 70 -10.44 -0.47 -11.78
C THR A 70 -10.86 -1.12 -10.46
N VAL A 71 -10.03 -0.96 -9.43
CA VAL A 71 -10.42 -1.23 -8.04
C VAL A 71 -10.25 0.04 -7.21
N ARG A 72 -11.33 0.44 -6.53
CA ARG A 72 -11.29 1.45 -5.45
C ARG A 72 -11.12 0.72 -4.13
N LEU A 73 -10.09 1.08 -3.36
CA LEU A 73 -9.88 0.51 -2.03
C LEU A 73 -9.19 1.47 -1.08
N SER A 74 -9.31 1.19 0.22
CA SER A 74 -8.75 2.03 1.26
C SER A 74 -7.32 1.63 1.65
N ILE A 75 -6.48 2.66 1.84
CA ILE A 75 -5.19 2.59 2.52
C ILE A 75 -5.37 3.23 3.90
N ASP A 76 -5.64 2.37 4.89
CA ASP A 76 -5.99 2.76 6.25
C ASP A 76 -4.75 3.11 7.05
N TRP A 77 -4.63 4.36 7.49
CA TRP A 77 -3.55 4.80 8.38
C TRP A 77 -3.44 3.95 9.65
N ARG A 78 -4.58 3.61 10.27
CA ARG A 78 -4.59 2.75 11.47
C ARG A 78 -3.94 1.39 11.23
N ARG A 79 -4.03 0.87 10.00
CA ARG A 79 -3.57 -0.49 9.68
C ARG A 79 -2.11 -0.50 9.28
N PHE A 80 -1.67 0.45 8.44
CA PHE A 80 -0.26 0.49 8.03
C PHE A 80 0.65 1.14 9.06
N GLU A 81 0.13 1.91 10.03
CA GLU A 81 0.91 2.47 11.15
C GLU A 81 0.24 2.16 12.50
N PRO A 82 0.21 0.87 12.91
CA PRO A 82 -0.51 0.45 14.13
C PRO A 82 0.10 1.04 15.41
N THR A 83 1.39 1.39 15.37
CA THR A 83 2.11 2.11 16.43
C THR A 83 2.87 3.26 15.79
N GLN A 84 2.88 4.43 16.43
CA GLN A 84 3.55 5.62 15.90
C GLN A 84 4.99 5.31 15.44
N GLY A 85 5.28 5.64 14.18
CA GLY A 85 6.57 5.45 13.53
C GLY A 85 6.90 4.00 13.12
N THR A 86 6.04 3.03 13.43
CA THR A 86 6.21 1.62 13.03
C THR A 86 5.24 1.28 11.92
N PHE A 87 5.77 1.13 10.72
CA PHE A 87 4.96 0.81 9.56
C PHE A 87 4.88 -0.70 9.28
N ASP A 88 3.67 -1.19 9.00
CA ASP A 88 3.41 -2.53 8.46
C ASP A 88 2.69 -2.42 7.12
N TRP A 89 3.43 -2.65 6.05
CA TRP A 89 2.91 -2.55 4.68
C TRP A 89 2.48 -3.89 4.09
N ARG A 90 2.62 -5.01 4.81
CA ARG A 90 2.51 -6.36 4.23
C ARG A 90 1.21 -6.57 3.46
N LEU A 91 0.07 -6.28 4.11
CA LEU A 91 -1.25 -6.37 3.46
C LEU A 91 -1.31 -5.56 2.16
N TYR A 92 -0.86 -4.31 2.22
CA TYR A 92 -0.96 -3.39 1.11
C TYR A 92 0.00 -3.76 -0.02
N ASP A 93 1.21 -4.22 0.31
CA ASP A 93 2.18 -4.70 -0.67
C ASP A 93 1.66 -5.92 -1.43
N ASP A 94 1.05 -6.87 -0.72
CA ASP A 94 0.50 -8.08 -1.31
C ASP A 94 -0.70 -7.73 -2.22
N VAL A 95 -1.69 -7.01 -1.69
CA VAL A 95 -2.92 -6.67 -2.43
C VAL A 95 -2.64 -5.73 -3.60
N LEU A 96 -1.98 -4.59 -3.35
CA LEU A 96 -1.71 -3.61 -4.41
C LEU A 96 -0.72 -4.18 -5.44
N GLY A 97 0.21 -5.05 -5.03
CA GLY A 97 1.10 -5.77 -5.93
C GLY A 97 0.37 -6.74 -6.86
N GLU A 98 -0.66 -7.44 -6.37
CA GLU A 98 -1.52 -8.31 -7.19
C GLU A 98 -2.37 -7.51 -8.19
N LEU A 99 -2.89 -6.35 -7.78
CA LEU A 99 -3.65 -5.44 -8.66
C LEU A 99 -2.76 -4.84 -9.75
N ALA A 100 -1.55 -4.37 -9.38
CA ALA A 100 -0.58 -3.84 -10.34
C ALA A 100 -0.18 -4.89 -11.39
N ARG A 101 0.02 -6.15 -10.99
CA ARG A 101 0.34 -7.25 -11.93
C ARG A 101 -0.79 -7.59 -12.91
N ARG A 102 -2.03 -7.22 -12.58
CA ARG A 102 -3.20 -7.37 -13.46
C ARG A 102 -3.44 -6.15 -14.33
N ASN A 103 -2.63 -5.10 -14.19
CA ASN A 103 -2.85 -3.79 -14.82
C ASN A 103 -4.21 -3.20 -14.45
N ILE A 104 -4.67 -3.47 -13.23
CA ILE A 104 -5.89 -2.85 -12.68
C ILE A 104 -5.52 -1.45 -12.17
N VAL A 105 -6.28 -0.45 -12.62
CA VAL A 105 -6.15 0.92 -12.09
C VAL A 105 -6.62 0.94 -10.65
N VAL A 106 -5.84 1.58 -9.77
CA VAL A 106 -6.19 1.73 -8.36
C VAL A 106 -6.67 3.15 -8.10
N VAL A 107 -7.85 3.26 -7.48
CA VAL A 107 -8.30 4.48 -6.81
C VAL A 107 -8.13 4.27 -5.31
N ALA A 108 -7.08 4.84 -4.73
CA ALA A 108 -6.74 4.65 -3.33
C ALA A 108 -7.36 5.75 -2.47
N ASP A 109 -8.28 5.40 -1.57
CA ASP A 109 -8.72 6.33 -0.54
C ASP A 109 -7.79 6.24 0.68
N PHE A 110 -7.23 7.39 1.10
CA PHE A 110 -6.46 7.46 2.35
C PHE A 110 -7.42 7.79 3.48
N ASN A 111 -7.54 6.89 4.46
CA ASN A 111 -8.55 7.01 5.50
C ASN A 111 -8.08 6.47 6.87
N THR A 112 -8.98 6.52 7.85
CA THR A 112 -8.81 6.18 9.28
C THR A 112 -7.77 7.03 10.00
N ILE A 113 -7.86 7.00 11.33
CA ILE A 113 -6.88 7.56 12.25
C ILE A 113 -6.51 6.41 13.20
N PRO A 114 -5.23 6.15 13.50
CA PRO A 114 -4.88 5.19 14.53
C PRO A 114 -5.25 5.72 15.91
N GLY A 115 -5.64 4.84 16.84
CA GLY A 115 -6.01 5.26 18.20
C GLY A 115 -4.91 6.06 18.93
N TRP A 116 -3.62 5.87 18.62
CA TRP A 116 -2.54 6.67 19.21
C TRP A 116 -2.53 8.13 18.73
N ALA A 117 -3.08 8.42 17.56
CA ALA A 117 -3.23 9.76 16.99
C ALA A 117 -4.59 10.40 17.29
N SER A 118 -5.53 9.64 17.86
CA SER A 118 -6.90 10.08 18.12
C SER A 118 -7.01 10.91 19.41
N VAL A 119 -8.05 11.75 19.49
CA VAL A 119 -8.54 12.39 20.73
C VAL A 119 -9.21 11.37 21.67
N ASP A 120 -9.76 10.28 21.11
CA ASP A 120 -10.33 9.14 21.84
C ASP A 120 -9.74 7.85 21.27
N LYS A 121 -8.78 7.27 22.01
CA LYS A 121 -8.12 6.03 21.61
C LYS A 121 -9.08 4.84 21.62
N PRO A 122 -9.76 4.49 22.73
CA PRO A 122 -10.71 3.38 22.76
C PRO A 122 -11.82 3.49 21.71
N GLY A 123 -12.36 4.70 21.51
CA GLY A 123 -13.40 4.96 20.51
C GLY A 123 -12.91 4.73 19.09
N CYS A 124 -11.68 5.15 18.79
CA CYS A 124 -11.08 5.02 17.45
C CYS A 124 -10.51 3.62 17.15
N ASP A 125 -10.19 2.81 18.16
CA ASP A 125 -9.76 1.42 17.96
C ASP A 125 -10.94 0.45 17.69
N SER A 126 -12.20 0.94 17.75
CA SER A 126 -13.41 0.15 17.57
C SER A 126 -14.20 0.58 16.33
N ALA A 127 -14.42 -0.36 15.40
CA ALA A 127 -15.21 -0.14 14.19
C ALA A 127 -16.67 0.25 14.47
N LEU A 128 -17.21 -0.07 15.65
CA LEU A 128 -18.58 0.29 16.04
C LEU A 128 -18.72 1.76 16.47
N THR A 129 -17.60 2.40 16.84
CA THR A 129 -17.59 3.71 17.47
C THR A 129 -16.70 4.74 16.77
N GLU A 130 -15.86 4.30 15.83
CA GLU A 130 -14.86 5.17 15.18
C GLU A 130 -15.48 6.37 14.47
N ILE A 131 -16.62 6.20 13.80
CA ILE A 131 -17.33 7.27 13.09
C ILE A 131 -17.77 8.40 14.05
N TYR A 132 -18.08 8.07 15.30
CA TYR A 132 -18.61 9.00 16.29
C TYR A 132 -17.54 9.59 17.20
N LEU A 133 -16.52 8.79 17.55
CA LEU A 133 -15.57 9.13 18.61
C LEU A 133 -14.16 9.38 18.09
N CYS A 134 -13.84 8.94 16.87
CA CYS A 134 -12.50 9.15 16.34
C CYS A 134 -12.34 10.55 15.74
N GLY A 135 -11.32 11.26 16.18
CA GLY A 135 -10.92 12.57 15.67
C GLY A 135 -9.42 12.77 15.81
N LEU A 136 -8.78 13.45 14.86
CA LEU A 136 -7.34 13.67 14.89
C LEU A 136 -7.00 14.64 16.02
N ARG A 137 -6.06 14.25 16.89
CA ARG A 137 -5.56 15.17 17.91
C ARG A 137 -4.69 16.25 17.27
N GLU A 138 -4.82 17.50 17.73
CA GLU A 138 -4.21 18.67 17.08
C GLU A 138 -2.68 18.57 16.97
N ASP A 139 -2.01 18.02 17.98
CA ASP A 139 -0.56 17.78 18.01
C ASP A 139 -0.08 16.68 17.03
N MET A 140 -1.01 15.93 16.44
CA MET A 140 -0.73 14.79 15.56
C MET A 140 -0.83 15.12 14.07
N ALA A 141 -1.09 16.38 13.70
CA ALA A 141 -1.03 16.82 12.31
C ALA A 141 0.32 16.49 11.61
N PRO A 142 1.51 16.63 12.23
CA PRO A 142 2.76 16.20 11.61
C PRO A 142 2.83 14.69 11.35
N ALA A 143 2.26 13.87 12.24
CA ALA A 143 2.22 12.43 12.09
C ALA A 143 1.31 12.02 10.93
N PHE A 144 0.14 12.65 10.81
CA PHE A 144 -0.76 12.47 9.67
C PHE A 144 -0.06 12.82 8.34
N GLN A 145 0.63 13.97 8.28
CA GLN A 145 1.38 14.36 7.09
C GLN A 145 2.49 13.37 6.73
N ASN A 146 3.19 12.82 7.72
CA ASN A 146 4.22 11.80 7.50
C ASN A 146 3.61 10.49 6.98
N ALA A 147 2.45 10.10 7.50
CA ALA A 147 1.74 8.90 7.07
C ALA A 147 1.25 9.01 5.62
N VAL A 148 0.62 10.14 5.27
CA VAL A 148 0.24 10.45 3.88
C VAL A 148 1.48 10.41 2.99
N ARG A 149 2.57 11.08 3.38
CA ARG A 149 3.83 11.08 2.63
C ARG A 149 4.38 9.67 2.44
N ALA A 150 4.34 8.84 3.47
CA ALA A 150 4.82 7.45 3.41
C ALA A 150 4.00 6.62 2.42
N ALA A 151 2.66 6.70 2.49
CA ALA A 151 1.76 5.98 1.58
C ALA A 151 1.96 6.41 0.12
N VAL A 152 1.89 7.72 -0.17
CA VAL A 152 2.02 8.22 -1.55
C VAL A 152 3.41 8.00 -2.14
N SER A 153 4.47 8.05 -1.32
CA SER A 153 5.83 7.77 -1.80
C SER A 153 6.04 6.29 -2.06
N ARG A 154 5.47 5.41 -1.22
CA ARG A 154 5.59 3.97 -1.36
C ARG A 154 4.85 3.46 -2.59
N TYR A 155 3.65 3.98 -2.83
CA TYR A 155 2.80 3.60 -3.96
C TYR A 155 2.73 4.72 -5.01
N ALA A 156 3.89 5.26 -5.38
CA ALA A 156 4.01 6.39 -6.31
C ALA A 156 3.47 6.11 -7.73
N TRP A 157 3.17 4.85 -8.05
CA TRP A 157 2.53 4.43 -9.30
C TRP A 157 1.00 4.58 -9.28
N ILE A 158 0.38 4.81 -8.12
CA ILE A 158 -1.05 5.07 -8.02
C ILE A 158 -1.32 6.51 -8.44
N GLU A 159 -2.08 6.68 -9.52
CA GLU A 159 -2.41 7.99 -10.09
C GLU A 159 -3.67 8.64 -9.46
N HIS A 160 -4.55 7.83 -8.87
CA HIS A 160 -5.84 8.29 -8.37
C HIS A 160 -5.92 8.11 -6.85
N TRP A 161 -5.98 9.24 -6.16
CA TRP A 161 -6.10 9.29 -4.70
C TRP A 161 -7.36 10.03 -4.29
N GLU A 162 -8.10 9.43 -3.38
CA GLU A 162 -9.21 10.07 -2.69
C GLU A 162 -8.77 10.43 -1.27
N PHE A 163 -9.15 11.62 -0.84
CA PHE A 163 -8.94 12.03 0.53
C PHE A 163 -10.18 11.69 1.35
N TRP A 164 -10.02 10.78 2.30
CA TRP A 164 -11.06 10.36 3.23
C TRP A 164 -12.22 9.58 2.58
N ASN A 165 -13.18 9.16 3.41
CA ASN A 165 -14.42 8.53 2.99
C ASN A 165 -15.61 9.13 3.77
N GLU A 166 -16.59 9.64 3.03
CA GLU A 166 -17.89 10.13 3.56
C GLU A 166 -17.71 11.04 4.80
N PRO A 167 -16.96 12.15 4.68
CA PRO A 167 -16.61 13.01 5.83
C PRO A 167 -17.85 13.54 6.57
N GLU A 168 -18.98 13.67 5.90
CA GLU A 168 -20.26 14.07 6.50
C GLU A 168 -20.77 13.10 7.58
N MET A 169 -20.31 11.84 7.57
CA MET A 169 -20.65 10.88 8.61
C MET A 169 -19.77 11.01 9.85
N TRP A 170 -18.60 11.62 9.73
CA TRP A 170 -17.63 11.72 10.82
C TRP A 170 -17.88 12.97 11.67
N GLN A 171 -18.30 12.76 12.92
CA GLN A 171 -18.69 13.88 13.79
C GLN A 171 -17.52 14.77 14.22
N LEU A 172 -16.29 14.27 14.12
CA LEU A 172 -15.07 14.92 14.64
C LEU A 172 -14.02 15.20 13.55
N LEU A 173 -14.39 15.13 12.27
CA LEU A 173 -13.45 15.36 11.15
C LEU A 173 -13.43 16.79 10.60
N GLY A 174 -13.95 17.75 11.37
CA GLY A 174 -14.00 19.19 11.06
C GLY A 174 -14.46 19.97 12.28
#